data_AF-A0A166HFT1-F1
#
_entry.id   AF-A0A166HFT1-F1
#
_cell.length_a   1.000
_cell.length_b   1.000
_cell.length_c   1.000
_cell.angle_alpha   90.00
_cell.angle_beta   90.00
_cell.angle_gamma   90.00
#
_symmetry.space_group_name_H-M   'P 1'
#
loop_
_entity.id
_entity.type
_entity.pdbx_description
1 polymer ?
#
loop_
_entity_poly.entity_id
_entity_poly.type
_entity_poly.pdbx_seq_one_letter_code
_entity_poly.pdbx_strand_id
1 'polypeptide(L)'
;MSHMPLNSIEGAGQQHKVILDRGHNYSAALDHQRPEDICDPGDKPLHAGVLSIRQHAVSVGREQELKALTAEVVLIMQANRETERAQERADLELQRAQDKADFRLEWAQEWANRQQEQNNALAEREVEIVRLIKENRLQAEEHSQRIALLERTNVDIVGWIVHRDIKYLDRIKLRHLVDKAQAELAIKAGLTRKHYNASVVWKDALGPSQEPSIRLDRARELLRDSPDSRVQAVLADGHGLELVVDFHESEFTATESTGLDTLVNLVCKS
;
A
#
# COMPACT_ATOMS: atom_id res chain seq x y z
N MET A 1 29.79 13.17 1.91
CA MET A 1 29.98 11.72 1.66
C MET A 1 29.61 11.01 2.95
N SER A 2 28.34 10.63 3.09
CA SER A 2 27.83 9.95 4.28
C SER A 2 27.27 8.61 3.83
N HIS A 3 27.95 7.55 4.25
CA HIS A 3 27.51 6.17 4.07
C HIS A 3 26.25 5.95 4.91
N MET A 4 25.14 5.59 4.27
CA MET A 4 24.00 4.95 4.94
C MET A 4 24.15 3.44 4.82
N PRO A 5 23.93 2.68 5.91
CA PRO A 5 23.97 1.22 5.86
C PRO A 5 22.67 0.68 5.25
N LEU A 6 22.83 -0.21 4.27
CA LEU A 6 21.78 -1.06 3.72
C LEU A 6 21.41 -2.12 4.76
N ASN A 7 20.20 -2.04 5.30
CA ASN A 7 19.63 -3.13 6.07
C ASN A 7 19.04 -4.17 5.11
N SER A 8 19.67 -5.35 5.08
CA SER A 8 19.15 -6.56 4.46
C SER A 8 17.80 -6.93 5.06
N ILE A 9 16.81 -7.06 4.18
CA ILE A 9 15.52 -7.68 4.48
C ILE A 9 15.69 -9.17 4.15
N GLU A 10 16.03 -9.97 5.16
CA GLU A 10 15.97 -11.42 5.07
C GLU A 10 14.54 -11.89 5.27
N GLY A 11 13.94 -12.31 4.16
CA GLY A 11 13.36 -13.64 3.99
C GLY A 11 12.51 -14.21 5.12
N ALA A 12 11.20 -14.06 4.96
CA ALA A 12 10.19 -14.89 5.60
C ALA A 12 10.45 -16.40 5.35
N GLY A 13 10.29 -17.21 6.40
CA GLY A 13 10.26 -18.65 6.24
C GLY A 13 10.13 -19.41 7.56
N GLN A 14 8.95 -20.00 7.76
CA GLN A 14 8.72 -21.29 8.43
C GLN A 14 8.36 -21.32 9.93
N GLN A 15 7.08 -21.71 10.11
CA GLN A 15 6.56 -22.73 11.03
C GLN A 15 6.21 -22.31 12.47
N HIS A 16 5.03 -21.71 12.61
CA HIS A 16 4.23 -21.83 13.83
C HIS A 16 3.78 -23.29 14.02
N LYS A 17 4.42 -23.99 14.95
CA LYS A 17 3.96 -25.29 15.44
C LYS A 17 2.83 -25.06 16.45
N VAL A 18 1.60 -25.19 15.97
CA VAL A 18 0.39 -25.30 16.80
C VAL A 18 0.45 -26.64 17.52
N ILE A 19 0.57 -26.63 18.85
CA ILE A 19 0.28 -27.79 19.70
C ILE A 19 -0.95 -27.44 20.53
N LEU A 20 -2.11 -27.78 19.98
CA LEU A 20 -3.35 -27.94 20.73
C LEU A 20 -3.42 -29.41 21.12
N ASP A 21 -3.10 -29.72 22.37
CA ASP A 21 -3.35 -31.05 22.94
C ASP A 21 -4.54 -30.95 23.90
N ARG A 22 -5.71 -31.36 23.40
CA ARG A 22 -6.93 -31.54 24.18
C ARG A 22 -7.67 -32.74 23.61
N GLY A 23 -7.35 -33.91 24.13
CA GLY A 23 -8.03 -35.17 23.86
C GLY A 23 -8.54 -35.78 25.17
N HIS A 24 -9.85 -35.87 25.29
CA HIS A 24 -10.58 -36.52 26.37
C HIS A 24 -10.24 -38.01 26.48
N ASN A 25 -10.28 -38.56 27.71
CA ASN A 25 -10.64 -39.95 27.92
C ASN A 25 -11.57 -40.09 29.12
N TYR A 26 -12.67 -40.80 28.84
CA TYR A 26 -13.72 -41.24 29.74
C TYR A 26 -13.26 -42.39 30.66
N SER A 27 -14.07 -42.63 31.70
CA SER A 27 -14.53 -43.95 32.17
C SER A 27 -14.13 -44.36 33.59
N ALA A 28 -15.14 -44.30 34.45
CA ALA A 28 -15.59 -45.32 35.40
C ALA A 28 -14.57 -46.23 36.09
N ALA A 29 -14.52 -46.13 37.42
CA ALA A 29 -14.27 -47.26 38.30
C ALA A 29 -15.21 -47.17 39.50
N LEU A 30 -16.27 -47.99 39.45
CA LEU A 30 -16.97 -48.51 40.62
C LEU A 30 -15.97 -49.35 41.42
N ASP A 31 -15.88 -49.15 42.73
CA ASP A 31 -15.35 -50.19 43.62
C ASP A 31 -16.30 -50.42 44.79
N HIS A 32 -16.71 -51.69 44.85
CA HIS A 32 -17.49 -52.30 45.91
C HIS A 32 -16.60 -52.59 47.11
N GLN A 33 -17.10 -52.34 48.33
CA GLN A 33 -16.74 -53.19 49.47
C GLN A 33 -17.92 -53.31 50.45
N ARG A 34 -18.03 -54.52 51.00
CA ARG A 34 -19.19 -55.23 51.57
C ARG A 34 -19.34 -55.04 53.09
N PRO A 35 -20.43 -55.58 53.70
CA PRO A 35 -20.83 -55.45 55.11
C PRO A 35 -20.28 -56.60 55.99
N GLU A 36 -20.76 -56.65 57.26
CA GLU A 36 -20.63 -57.67 58.36
C GLU A 36 -20.15 -56.95 59.65
N ASP A 37 -20.67 -57.10 60.89
CA ASP A 37 -21.41 -58.13 61.65
C ASP A 37 -22.31 -57.46 62.72
N ILE A 38 -23.58 -57.83 62.96
CA ILE A 38 -24.11 -58.84 63.91
C ILE A 38 -23.40 -58.91 65.28
N CYS A 39 -24.09 -58.48 66.35
CA CYS A 39 -24.20 -59.18 67.65
C CYS A 39 -25.40 -58.63 68.46
N ASP A 40 -26.27 -59.55 68.87
CA ASP A 40 -27.42 -59.47 69.82
C ASP A 40 -27.05 -60.36 71.04
N PRO A 41 -27.83 -60.60 72.12
CA PRO A 41 -28.90 -59.86 72.81
C PRO A 41 -28.60 -59.70 74.34
N GLY A 42 -29.49 -59.01 75.08
CA GLY A 42 -29.48 -59.01 76.55
C GLY A 42 -30.85 -58.69 77.15
N ASP A 43 -31.59 -59.74 77.51
CA ASP A 43 -32.94 -59.75 78.10
C ASP A 43 -33.03 -59.31 79.57
N LYS A 44 -34.28 -58.95 79.94
CA LYS A 44 -34.98 -59.00 81.27
C LYS A 44 -35.10 -57.68 82.08
N PRO A 45 -36.05 -57.57 83.04
CA PRO A 45 -37.51 -57.70 82.86
C PRO A 45 -38.35 -56.66 83.67
N LEU A 46 -39.61 -56.50 83.24
CA LEU A 46 -40.86 -56.33 84.02
C LEU A 46 -41.20 -55.06 84.88
N HIS A 47 -42.44 -54.62 84.62
CA HIS A 47 -43.50 -54.05 85.49
C HIS A 47 -43.47 -52.57 85.92
N ALA A 48 -44.45 -51.79 85.40
CA ALA A 48 -45.62 -51.24 86.13
C ALA A 48 -46.12 -49.93 85.49
N GLY A 49 -47.46 -49.73 85.42
CA GLY A 49 -48.06 -48.40 85.22
C GLY A 49 -48.97 -48.20 83.98
N VAL A 50 -49.93 -49.09 83.74
CA VAL A 50 -50.76 -49.14 82.50
C VAL A 50 -51.80 -48.01 82.35
N LEU A 51 -51.92 -47.03 83.25
CA LEU A 51 -53.00 -46.01 83.14
C LEU A 51 -52.53 -44.54 83.04
N SER A 52 -51.23 -44.29 82.84
CA SER A 52 -50.67 -42.98 82.41
C SER A 52 -50.11 -43.00 80.97
N ILE A 53 -49.99 -44.19 80.36
CA ILE A 53 -49.30 -44.45 79.09
C ILE A 53 -50.05 -43.92 77.87
N ARG A 54 -51.38 -43.78 77.92
CA ARG A 54 -52.17 -43.30 76.77
C ARG A 54 -52.05 -41.79 76.50
N GLN A 55 -51.87 -40.95 77.52
CA GLN A 55 -51.64 -39.51 77.32
C GLN A 55 -50.17 -39.22 76.96
N HIS A 56 -49.21 -39.99 77.49
CA HIS A 56 -47.80 -39.89 77.11
C HIS A 56 -47.51 -40.45 75.71
N ALA A 57 -48.11 -41.55 75.27
CA ALA A 57 -47.90 -42.09 73.92
C ALA A 57 -48.43 -41.15 72.81
N VAL A 58 -49.56 -40.46 73.03
CA VAL A 58 -50.08 -39.45 72.11
C VAL A 58 -49.20 -38.20 72.10
N SER A 59 -48.64 -37.80 73.25
CA SER A 59 -47.66 -36.70 73.33
C SER A 59 -46.36 -37.03 72.63
N VAL A 60 -45.82 -38.24 72.81
CA VAL A 60 -44.57 -38.72 72.18
C VAL A 60 -44.75 -38.91 70.68
N GLY A 61 -45.91 -39.42 70.22
CA GLY A 61 -46.23 -39.53 68.80
C GLY A 61 -46.30 -38.17 68.11
N ARG A 62 -46.96 -37.18 68.73
CA ARG A 62 -46.99 -35.79 68.22
C ARG A 62 -45.62 -35.13 68.25
N GLU A 63 -44.79 -35.42 69.24
CA GLU A 63 -43.42 -34.90 69.31
C GLU A 63 -42.53 -35.52 68.22
N GLN A 64 -42.70 -36.81 67.91
CA GLN A 64 -42.02 -37.48 66.80
C GLN A 64 -42.48 -36.95 65.44
N GLU A 65 -43.78 -36.71 65.26
CA GLU A 65 -44.33 -36.07 64.05
C GLU A 65 -43.81 -34.64 63.88
N LEU A 66 -43.75 -33.85 64.95
CA LEU A 66 -43.17 -32.50 64.92
C LEU A 66 -41.67 -32.55 64.60
N LYS A 67 -40.92 -33.51 65.14
CA LYS A 67 -39.50 -33.71 64.80
C LYS A 67 -39.31 -34.13 63.34
N ALA A 68 -40.18 -34.99 62.81
CA ALA A 68 -40.17 -35.40 61.41
C ALA A 68 -40.47 -34.23 60.47
N LEU A 69 -41.52 -33.45 60.76
CA LEU A 69 -41.85 -32.24 60.00
C LEU A 69 -40.75 -31.18 60.09
N THR A 70 -40.13 -31.01 61.25
CA THR A 70 -38.98 -30.09 61.41
C THR A 70 -37.79 -30.55 60.57
N ALA A 71 -37.51 -31.86 60.54
CA ALA A 71 -36.44 -32.42 59.71
C ALA A 71 -36.72 -32.24 58.22
N GLU A 72 -37.97 -32.45 57.78
CA GLU A 72 -38.39 -32.26 56.39
C GLU A 72 -38.24 -30.80 55.94
N VAL A 73 -38.67 -29.84 56.78
CA VAL A 73 -38.49 -28.40 56.51
C VAL A 73 -37.00 -28.05 56.41
N VAL A 74 -36.15 -28.58 57.30
CA VAL A 74 -34.70 -28.35 57.24
C VAL A 74 -34.10 -28.89 55.93
N LEU A 75 -34.52 -30.07 55.48
CA LEU A 75 -34.06 -30.65 54.20
C LEU A 75 -34.50 -29.81 53.00
N ILE A 76 -35.76 -29.33 52.98
CA ILE A 76 -36.25 -28.44 51.93
C ILE A 76 -35.46 -27.13 51.90
N MET A 77 -35.19 -26.53 53.07
CA MET A 77 -34.38 -25.31 53.16
C MET A 77 -32.94 -25.53 52.68
N GLN A 78 -32.35 -26.69 52.97
CA GLN A 78 -31.00 -27.04 52.48
C GLN A 78 -30.99 -27.23 50.96
N ALA A 79 -31.96 -27.97 50.42
CA ALA A 79 -32.11 -28.16 48.98
C ALA A 79 -32.30 -26.81 48.25
N ASN A 80 -33.13 -25.92 48.79
CA ASN A 80 -33.32 -24.58 48.21
C ASN A 80 -32.02 -23.77 48.20
N ARG A 81 -31.24 -23.78 49.28
CA ARG A 81 -29.92 -23.12 49.32
C ARG A 81 -28.93 -23.73 48.33
N GLU A 82 -28.98 -25.03 48.11
CA GLU A 82 -28.12 -25.69 47.12
C GLU A 82 -28.53 -25.31 45.70
N THR A 83 -29.83 -25.19 45.41
CA THR A 83 -30.32 -24.70 44.12
C THR A 83 -29.96 -23.23 43.89
N GLU A 84 -30.05 -22.37 44.91
CA GLU A 84 -29.63 -20.97 44.83
C GLU A 84 -28.12 -20.87 44.52
N ARG A 85 -27.27 -21.60 45.24
CA ARG A 85 -25.82 -21.65 44.96
C ARG A 85 -25.50 -22.24 43.58
N ALA A 86 -26.33 -23.16 43.08
CA ALA A 86 -26.17 -23.71 41.74
C ALA A 86 -26.53 -22.66 40.67
N GLN A 87 -27.61 -21.91 40.88
CA GLN A 87 -28.00 -20.79 40.01
C GLN A 87 -26.94 -19.69 40.00
N GLU A 88 -26.47 -19.25 41.17
CA GLU A 88 -25.41 -18.24 41.27
C GLU A 88 -24.13 -18.66 40.53
N ARG A 89 -23.75 -19.95 40.62
CA ARG A 89 -22.61 -20.49 39.86
C ARG A 89 -22.86 -20.46 38.36
N ALA A 90 -24.05 -20.85 37.91
CA ALA A 90 -24.42 -20.83 36.51
C ALA A 90 -24.43 -19.40 35.94
N ASP A 91 -24.96 -18.43 36.69
CA ASP A 91 -25.00 -17.02 36.29
C ASP A 91 -23.59 -16.42 36.21
N LEU A 92 -22.72 -16.71 37.19
CA LEU A 92 -21.32 -16.31 37.16
C LEU A 92 -20.55 -16.95 35.99
N GLU A 93 -20.84 -18.21 35.66
CA GLU A 93 -20.26 -18.88 34.50
C GLU A 93 -20.74 -18.26 33.18
N LEU A 94 -22.02 -17.92 33.07
CA LEU A 94 -22.58 -17.23 31.92
C LEU A 94 -21.94 -15.85 31.75
N GLN A 95 -21.81 -15.09 32.84
CA GLN A 95 -21.18 -13.77 32.81
C GLN A 95 -19.72 -13.87 32.36
N ARG A 96 -18.94 -14.80 32.91
CA ARG A 96 -17.55 -15.04 32.47
C ARG A 96 -17.47 -15.45 31.00
N ALA A 97 -18.45 -16.19 30.50
CA ALA A 97 -18.50 -16.57 29.10
C ALA A 97 -18.80 -15.38 28.19
N GLN A 98 -19.71 -14.48 28.62
CA GLN A 98 -20.02 -13.22 27.94
C GLN A 98 -18.79 -12.29 27.92
N ASP A 99 -18.18 -12.02 29.08
CA ASP A 99 -16.98 -11.18 29.17
C ASP A 99 -15.84 -11.70 28.28
N LYS A 100 -15.68 -13.03 28.21
CA LYS A 100 -14.69 -13.67 27.33
C LYS A 100 -15.03 -13.53 25.84
N ALA A 101 -16.32 -13.56 25.49
CA ALA A 101 -16.76 -13.37 24.12
C ALA A 101 -16.57 -11.91 23.69
N ASP A 102 -16.92 -10.96 24.56
CA ASP A 102 -16.76 -9.53 24.31
C ASP A 102 -15.28 -9.16 24.14
N PHE A 103 -14.42 -9.65 25.03
CA PHE A 103 -12.98 -9.47 24.91
C PHE A 103 -12.43 -10.03 23.58
N ARG A 104 -12.92 -11.19 23.12
CA ARG A 104 -12.50 -11.77 21.84
C ARG A 104 -12.97 -10.94 20.65
N LEU A 105 -14.17 -10.37 20.73
CA LEU A 105 -14.72 -9.51 19.70
C LEU A 105 -13.92 -8.21 19.59
N GLU A 106 -13.65 -7.55 20.72
CA GLU A 106 -12.83 -6.34 20.79
C GLU A 106 -11.42 -6.60 20.24
N TRP A 107 -10.78 -7.69 20.67
CA TRP A 107 -9.48 -8.08 20.16
C TRP A 107 -9.47 -8.34 18.65
N ALA A 108 -10.50 -9.02 18.14
CA ALA A 108 -10.63 -9.27 16.69
C ALA A 108 -10.83 -7.97 15.90
N GLN A 109 -11.59 -7.02 16.44
CA GLN A 109 -11.79 -5.69 15.85
C GLN A 109 -10.48 -4.89 15.84
N GLU A 110 -9.76 -4.84 16.96
CA GLU A 110 -8.45 -4.18 17.01
C GLU A 110 -7.47 -4.78 16.00
N TRP A 111 -7.43 -6.11 15.91
CA TRP A 111 -6.55 -6.79 14.98
C TRP A 111 -6.92 -6.48 13.52
N ALA A 112 -8.22 -6.49 13.19
CA ALA A 112 -8.70 -6.10 11.87
C ALA A 112 -8.36 -4.64 11.54
N ASN A 113 -8.51 -3.72 12.49
CA ASN A 113 -8.14 -2.32 12.32
C ASN A 113 -6.64 -2.17 12.04
N ARG A 114 -5.78 -2.86 12.81
CA ARG A 114 -4.33 -2.84 12.56
C ARG A 114 -3.95 -3.40 11.20
N GLN A 115 -4.61 -4.47 10.76
CA GLN A 115 -4.42 -5.02 9.41
C GLN A 115 -4.85 -4.02 8.35
N GLN A 116 -5.99 -3.35 8.55
CA GLN A 116 -6.47 -2.32 7.64
C GLN A 116 -5.50 -1.13 7.56
N GLU A 117 -4.98 -0.65 8.70
CA GLU A 117 -3.98 0.41 8.75
C GLU A 117 -2.69 0.01 8.02
N GLN A 118 -2.22 -1.23 8.22
CA GLN A 118 -1.05 -1.75 7.50
C GLN A 118 -1.30 -1.81 5.99
N ASN A 119 -2.46 -2.28 5.56
CA ASN A 119 -2.83 -2.33 4.14
C ASN A 119 -2.92 -0.93 3.53
N ASN A 120 -3.51 0.04 4.25
CA ASN A 120 -3.57 1.43 3.80
C ASN A 120 -2.16 2.03 3.67
N ALA A 121 -1.29 1.80 4.65
CA ALA A 121 0.10 2.27 4.61
C ALA A 121 0.92 1.64 3.48
N LEU A 122 0.66 0.37 3.15
CA LEU A 122 1.26 -0.30 1.99
C LEU A 122 0.75 0.31 0.68
N ALA A 123 -0.56 0.56 0.56
CA ALA A 123 -1.14 1.19 -0.62
C ALA A 123 -0.59 2.61 -0.86
N GLU A 124 -0.42 3.41 0.20
CA GLU A 124 0.21 4.73 0.10
C GLU A 124 1.67 4.63 -0.40
N ARG A 125 2.43 3.66 0.11
CA ARG A 125 3.81 3.40 -0.36
C ARG A 125 3.85 2.95 -1.81
N GLU A 126 2.92 2.12 -2.26
CA GLU A 126 2.83 1.69 -3.65
C GLU A 126 2.58 2.86 -4.60
N VAL A 127 1.66 3.77 -4.24
CA VAL A 127 1.39 4.99 -5.01
C VAL A 127 2.65 5.85 -5.11
N GLU A 128 3.38 6.01 -4.01
CA GLU A 128 4.62 6.80 -3.98
C GLU A 128 5.73 6.15 -4.83
N ILE A 129 5.89 4.82 -4.77
CA ILE A 129 6.85 4.09 -5.61
C ILE A 129 6.52 4.29 -7.09
N VAL A 130 5.25 4.19 -7.48
CA VAL A 130 4.82 4.42 -8.87
C VAL A 130 5.12 5.85 -9.32
N ARG A 131 4.90 6.84 -8.45
CA ARG A 131 5.26 8.25 -8.72
C ARG A 131 6.76 8.40 -8.99
N LEU A 132 7.60 7.84 -8.12
CA LEU A 132 9.06 7.89 -8.24
C LEU A 132 9.57 7.16 -9.49
N ILE A 133 8.99 6.01 -9.86
CA ILE A 133 9.33 5.31 -11.10
C ILE A 133 9.03 6.19 -12.33
N LYS A 134 7.87 6.85 -12.35
CA LYS A 134 7.49 7.75 -13.44
C LYS A 134 8.46 8.92 -13.57
N GLU A 135 8.83 9.55 -12.45
CA GLU A 135 9.78 10.67 -12.43
C GLU A 135 11.17 10.24 -12.89
N ASN A 136 11.69 9.13 -12.38
CA ASN A 136 12.99 8.59 -12.79
C ASN A 136 13.02 8.21 -14.27
N ARG A 137 11.92 7.67 -14.82
CA ARG A 137 11.82 7.36 -16.24
C ARG A 137 11.92 8.63 -17.11
N LEU A 138 11.22 9.69 -16.74
CA LEU A 138 11.29 10.98 -17.44
C LEU A 138 12.71 11.56 -17.39
N GLN A 139 13.37 11.49 -16.23
CA GLN A 139 14.77 11.93 -16.09
C GLN A 139 15.73 11.07 -16.92
N ALA A 140 15.53 9.76 -16.97
CA ALA A 140 16.36 8.86 -17.77
C ALA A 140 16.20 9.12 -19.28
N GLU A 141 14.97 9.39 -19.74
CA GLU A 141 14.69 9.78 -21.12
C GLU A 141 15.38 11.12 -21.46
N GLU A 142 15.28 12.13 -20.59
CA GLU A 142 16.00 13.41 -20.75
C GLU A 142 17.52 13.22 -20.82
N HIS A 143 18.10 12.42 -19.91
CA HIS A 143 19.53 12.15 -19.91
C HIS A 143 19.99 11.38 -21.15
N SER A 144 19.20 10.41 -21.63
CA SER A 144 19.50 9.67 -22.85
C SER A 144 19.51 10.58 -24.08
N GLN A 145 18.53 11.47 -24.21
CA GLN A 145 18.49 12.47 -25.29
C GLN A 145 19.71 13.39 -25.24
N ARG A 146 20.11 13.84 -24.04
CA ARG A 146 21.30 14.68 -23.86
C ARG A 146 22.59 13.96 -24.25
N ILE A 147 22.74 12.69 -23.89
CA ILE A 147 23.91 11.88 -24.27
C ILE A 147 23.96 11.74 -25.80
N ALA A 148 22.86 11.38 -26.44
CA ALA A 148 22.81 11.23 -27.90
C ALA A 148 23.18 12.53 -28.64
N LEU A 149 22.72 13.68 -28.14
CA LEU A 149 23.11 14.99 -28.67
C LEU A 149 24.62 15.23 -28.52
N LEU A 150 25.17 14.99 -27.32
CA LEU A 150 26.59 15.17 -27.04
C LEU A 150 27.46 14.26 -27.91
N GLU A 151 27.09 12.99 -28.07
CA GLU A 151 27.81 12.03 -28.92
C GLU A 151 27.87 12.49 -30.37
N ARG A 152 26.74 12.95 -30.94
CA ARG A 152 26.70 13.50 -32.30
C ARG A 152 27.60 14.73 -32.44
N THR A 153 27.53 15.67 -31.50
CA THR A 153 28.40 16.86 -31.53
C THR A 153 29.88 16.50 -31.40
N ASN A 154 30.21 15.48 -30.61
CA ASN A 154 31.58 15.05 -30.41
C ASN A 154 32.16 14.44 -31.69
N VAL A 155 31.38 13.66 -32.44
CA VAL A 155 31.82 13.10 -33.74
C VAL A 155 32.25 14.21 -34.70
N ASP A 156 31.48 15.28 -34.82
CA ASP A 156 31.84 16.38 -35.73
C ASP A 156 33.03 17.19 -35.24
N ILE A 157 33.13 17.45 -33.93
CA ILE A 157 34.26 18.16 -33.33
C ILE A 157 35.55 17.36 -33.55
N VAL A 158 35.54 16.06 -33.28
CA VAL A 158 36.67 15.16 -33.53
C VAL A 158 36.99 15.12 -35.03
N GLY A 159 35.96 15.02 -35.89
CA GLY A 159 36.11 15.09 -37.34
C GLY A 159 36.87 16.33 -37.78
N TRP A 160 36.47 17.50 -37.28
CA TRP A 160 37.13 18.77 -37.57
C TRP A 160 38.55 18.86 -37.00
N ILE A 161 38.77 18.50 -35.73
CA ILE A 161 40.09 18.59 -35.09
C ILE A 161 41.12 17.69 -35.78
N VAL A 162 40.74 16.44 -36.05
CA VAL A 162 41.65 15.42 -36.58
C VAL A 162 41.93 15.64 -38.06
N HIS A 163 40.89 15.88 -38.86
CA HIS A 163 41.02 15.93 -40.33
C HIS A 163 41.20 17.36 -40.86
N ARG A 164 40.98 18.39 -40.02
CA ARG A 164 40.93 19.81 -40.42
C ARG A 164 40.01 20.09 -41.61
N ASP A 165 39.01 19.23 -41.82
CA ASP A 165 38.06 19.38 -42.91
C ASP A 165 37.03 20.46 -42.55
N ILE A 166 36.99 21.49 -43.38
CA ILE A 166 36.12 22.67 -43.24
C ILE A 166 34.64 22.24 -43.26
N LYS A 167 34.31 21.12 -43.91
CA LYS A 167 32.94 20.59 -43.94
C LYS A 167 32.40 20.23 -42.55
N TYR A 168 33.23 19.70 -41.65
CA TYR A 168 32.80 19.44 -40.27
C TYR A 168 32.60 20.73 -39.49
N LEU A 169 33.44 21.75 -39.71
CA LEU A 169 33.28 23.06 -39.08
C LEU A 169 31.97 23.74 -39.52
N ASP A 170 31.66 23.69 -40.81
CA ASP A 170 30.41 24.26 -41.34
C ASP A 170 29.19 23.51 -40.80
N ARG A 171 29.27 22.18 -40.67
CA ARG A 171 28.21 21.38 -40.04
C ARG A 171 28.00 21.73 -38.57
N ILE A 172 29.08 21.93 -37.79
CA ILE A 172 28.99 22.36 -36.39
C ILE A 172 28.31 23.73 -36.29
N LYS A 173 28.75 24.70 -37.11
CA LYS A 173 28.18 26.04 -37.14
C LYS A 173 26.71 26.03 -37.52
N LEU A 174 26.36 25.26 -38.54
CA LEU A 174 24.99 25.14 -39.04
C LEU A 174 24.08 24.48 -37.99
N ARG A 175 24.51 23.37 -37.38
CA ARG A 175 23.74 22.73 -36.30
C ARG A 175 23.49 23.71 -35.15
N HIS A 176 24.52 24.44 -34.73
CA HIS A 176 24.38 25.44 -33.66
C HIS A 176 23.41 26.57 -34.03
N LEU A 177 23.45 27.04 -35.28
CA LEU A 177 22.54 28.06 -35.77
C LEU A 177 21.10 27.55 -35.80
N VAL A 178 20.88 26.36 -36.33
CA VAL A 178 19.56 25.71 -36.39
C VAL A 178 19.02 25.47 -34.99
N ASP A 179 19.81 24.90 -34.08
CA ASP A 179 19.38 24.65 -32.69
C ASP A 179 19.00 25.95 -31.99
N LYS A 180 19.75 27.04 -32.21
CA LYS A 180 19.38 28.37 -31.69
C LYS A 180 18.10 28.91 -32.32
N ALA A 181 17.93 28.77 -33.63
CA ALA A 181 16.73 29.21 -34.31
C ALA A 181 15.50 28.44 -33.81
N GLN A 182 15.59 27.11 -33.68
CA GLN A 182 14.55 26.26 -33.12
C GLN A 182 14.21 26.65 -31.68
N ALA A 183 15.22 26.94 -30.85
CA ALA A 183 15.02 27.41 -29.48
C ALA A 183 14.26 28.75 -29.43
N GLU A 184 14.63 29.72 -30.26
CA GLU A 184 13.93 31.00 -30.36
C GLU A 184 12.49 30.81 -30.85
N LEU A 185 12.27 29.99 -31.88
CA LEU A 185 10.93 29.70 -32.40
C LEU A 185 10.03 29.04 -31.34
N ALA A 186 10.55 28.10 -30.53
CA ALA A 186 9.79 27.51 -29.45
C ALA A 186 9.36 28.53 -28.39
N ILE A 187 10.23 29.48 -28.05
CA ILE A 187 9.92 30.56 -27.12
C ILE A 187 8.87 31.50 -27.72
N LYS A 188 9.02 31.86 -28.99
CA LYS A 188 8.10 32.76 -29.71
C LYS A 188 6.73 32.15 -29.98
N ALA A 189 6.67 30.83 -30.13
CA ALA A 189 5.42 30.06 -30.20
C ALA A 189 4.79 29.82 -28.82
N GLY A 190 5.44 30.24 -27.72
CA GLY A 190 4.94 30.06 -26.36
C GLY A 190 5.00 28.63 -25.83
N LEU A 191 5.76 27.73 -26.49
CA LEU A 191 5.90 26.33 -26.10
C LEU A 191 6.72 26.17 -24.81
N THR A 192 7.70 27.05 -24.61
CA THR A 192 8.54 27.09 -23.41
C THR A 192 8.95 28.51 -23.07
N ARG A 193 9.25 28.76 -21.79
CA ARG A 193 9.85 30.02 -21.31
C ARG A 193 11.35 29.90 -21.02
N LYS A 194 11.89 28.68 -21.06
CA LYS A 194 13.29 28.39 -20.77
C LYS A 194 14.03 28.14 -22.06
N HIS A 195 15.22 28.71 -22.21
CA HIS A 195 16.09 28.42 -23.35
C HIS A 195 16.66 26.98 -23.30
N TYR A 196 16.79 26.40 -22.11
CA TYR A 196 17.27 25.03 -21.95
C TYR A 196 16.30 24.04 -22.61
N ASN A 197 16.84 23.17 -23.48
CA ASN A 197 16.10 22.18 -24.28
C ASN A 197 15.00 22.76 -25.19
N ALA A 198 14.96 24.07 -25.44
CA ALA A 198 13.92 24.69 -26.26
C ALA A 198 13.89 24.18 -27.70
N SER A 199 15.06 23.84 -28.27
CA SER A 199 15.15 23.22 -29.61
C SER A 199 14.54 21.81 -29.65
N VAL A 200 14.60 21.07 -28.54
CA VAL A 200 13.95 19.75 -28.41
C VAL A 200 12.44 19.93 -28.30
N VAL A 201 11.99 20.86 -27.45
CA VAL A 201 10.56 21.22 -27.32
C VAL A 201 9.96 21.64 -28.66
N TRP A 202 10.71 22.39 -29.48
CA TRP A 202 10.33 22.71 -30.85
C TRP A 202 10.07 21.44 -31.66
N LYS A 203 11.06 20.52 -31.72
CA LYS A 203 10.96 19.26 -32.48
C LYS A 203 9.79 18.39 -32.01
N ASP A 204 9.58 18.28 -30.70
CA ASP A 204 8.47 17.52 -30.12
C ASP A 204 7.10 18.11 -30.48
N ALA A 205 6.98 19.45 -30.50
CA ALA A 205 5.72 20.12 -30.86
C ALA A 205 5.34 19.97 -32.34
N LEU A 206 6.33 19.72 -33.21
CA LEU A 206 6.09 19.37 -34.62
C LEU A 206 5.54 17.95 -34.79
N GLY A 207 5.67 17.10 -33.78
CA GLY A 207 5.14 15.74 -33.76
C GLY A 207 6.05 14.70 -34.44
N PRO A 208 5.73 13.40 -34.28
CA PRO A 208 6.57 12.28 -34.73
C PRO A 208 6.43 11.96 -36.23
N SER A 209 5.73 12.79 -37.01
CA SER A 209 5.54 12.53 -38.43
C SER A 209 6.89 12.48 -39.14
N GLN A 210 7.11 11.48 -39.98
CA GLN A 210 8.30 11.42 -40.85
C GLN A 210 8.11 12.22 -42.14
N GLU A 211 6.90 12.74 -42.38
CA GLU A 211 6.57 13.48 -43.59
C GLU A 211 6.87 14.98 -43.41
N PRO A 212 7.81 15.56 -44.19
CA PRO A 212 8.22 16.96 -44.06
C PRO A 212 7.07 17.97 -44.20
N SER A 213 6.16 17.72 -45.15
CA SER A 213 4.99 18.55 -45.42
C SER A 213 4.10 18.75 -44.18
N ILE A 214 3.83 17.66 -43.45
CA ILE A 214 3.01 17.67 -42.23
C ILE A 214 3.69 18.49 -41.13
N ARG A 215 4.99 18.30 -40.94
CA ARG A 215 5.74 19.04 -39.92
C ARG A 215 5.86 20.52 -40.27
N LEU A 216 6.00 20.87 -41.55
CA LEU A 216 6.00 22.25 -42.02
C LEU A 216 4.67 22.95 -41.77
N ASP A 217 3.56 22.29 -42.10
CA ASP A 217 2.24 22.84 -41.83
C ASP A 217 2.01 23.03 -40.33
N ARG A 218 2.49 22.09 -39.51
CA ARG A 218 2.45 22.24 -38.06
C ARG A 218 3.29 23.41 -37.56
N ALA A 219 4.48 23.62 -38.12
CA ALA A 219 5.33 24.77 -37.79
C ALA A 219 4.62 26.09 -38.15
N ARG A 220 3.98 26.16 -39.33
CA ARG A 220 3.20 27.33 -39.76
C ARG A 220 2.03 27.60 -38.83
N GLU A 221 1.33 26.58 -38.36
CA GLU A 221 0.26 26.71 -37.37
C GLU A 221 0.78 27.28 -36.04
N LEU A 222 1.88 26.74 -35.52
CA LEU A 222 2.47 27.16 -34.24
C LEU A 222 2.94 28.63 -34.24
N LEU A 223 3.34 29.14 -35.41
CA LEU A 223 3.94 30.47 -35.55
C LEU A 223 2.97 31.51 -36.13
N ARG A 224 1.78 31.10 -36.61
CA ARG A 224 0.83 31.95 -37.36
C ARG A 224 0.53 33.28 -36.68
N ASP A 225 0.28 33.22 -35.37
CA ASP A 225 -0.16 34.38 -34.58
C ASP A 225 1.01 35.11 -33.91
N SER A 226 2.26 34.80 -34.28
CA SER A 226 3.43 35.45 -33.69
C SER A 226 3.54 36.90 -34.14
N PRO A 227 3.55 37.89 -33.22
CA PRO A 227 3.71 39.30 -33.59
C PRO A 227 5.16 39.68 -33.95
N ASP A 228 6.11 38.76 -33.83
CA ASP A 228 7.53 39.02 -34.08
C ASP A 228 7.82 39.03 -35.59
N SER A 229 8.25 40.18 -36.10
CA SER A 229 8.54 40.37 -37.54
C SER A 229 9.62 39.43 -38.07
N ARG A 230 10.51 38.93 -37.22
CA ARG A 230 11.55 37.96 -37.62
C ARG A 230 10.98 36.57 -37.81
N VAL A 231 10.00 36.19 -36.98
CA VAL A 231 9.26 34.94 -37.16
C VAL A 231 8.44 34.99 -38.44
N GLN A 232 7.81 36.14 -38.73
CA GLN A 232 7.10 36.36 -39.98
C GLN A 232 8.03 36.29 -41.20
N ALA A 233 9.27 36.78 -41.09
CA ALA A 233 10.27 36.64 -42.15
C ALA A 233 10.65 35.17 -42.40
N VAL A 234 10.78 34.35 -41.34
CA VAL A 234 11.02 32.90 -41.47
C VAL A 234 9.81 32.18 -42.05
N LEU A 235 8.59 32.59 -41.73
CA LEU A 235 7.38 32.02 -42.34
C LEU A 235 7.25 32.38 -43.83
N ALA A 236 7.71 33.56 -44.23
CA ALA A 236 7.74 33.99 -45.63
C ALA A 236 8.85 33.28 -46.42
N ASP A 237 9.96 32.94 -45.76
CA ASP A 237 11.07 32.18 -46.35
C ASP A 237 10.88 30.67 -46.14
N GLY A 238 10.26 30.01 -47.11
CA GLY A 238 10.00 28.57 -47.08
C GLY A 238 11.24 27.72 -46.77
N HIS A 239 12.41 28.12 -47.28
CA HIS A 239 13.67 27.40 -47.06
C HIS A 239 14.20 27.56 -45.63
N GLY A 240 14.09 28.77 -45.06
CA GLY A 240 14.41 29.02 -43.66
C GLY A 240 13.54 28.18 -42.73
N LEU A 241 12.25 28.03 -43.05
CA LEU A 241 11.33 27.19 -42.29
C LEU A 241 11.63 25.68 -42.46
N GLU A 242 11.92 25.22 -43.66
CA GLU A 242 12.36 23.84 -43.95
C GLU A 242 13.57 23.46 -43.11
N LEU A 243 14.58 24.33 -43.06
CA LEU A 243 15.80 24.11 -42.27
C LEU A 243 15.53 23.93 -40.78
N VAL A 244 14.57 24.62 -40.18
CA VAL A 244 14.26 24.47 -38.74
C VAL A 244 13.28 23.34 -38.45
N VAL A 245 12.62 22.80 -39.46
CA VAL A 245 11.68 21.68 -39.33
C VAL A 245 12.41 20.35 -39.56
N ASP A 246 13.10 20.18 -40.69
CA ASP A 246 13.66 18.90 -41.16
C ASP A 246 15.18 18.99 -41.40
N PHE A 247 15.92 19.59 -40.47
CA PHE A 247 17.38 19.59 -40.55
C PHE A 247 17.97 18.17 -40.58
N HIS A 248 18.35 17.71 -41.77
CA HIS A 248 19.07 16.45 -42.00
C HIS A 248 20.55 16.72 -42.29
N GLU A 249 21.40 16.37 -41.33
CA GLU A 249 22.85 16.63 -41.36
C GLU A 249 23.60 15.96 -42.53
N SER A 250 23.00 14.96 -43.16
CA SER A 250 23.58 14.19 -44.27
C SER A 250 23.41 14.84 -45.64
N GLU A 251 22.49 15.79 -45.80
CA GLU A 251 22.08 16.31 -47.12
C GLU A 251 22.56 17.74 -47.39
N PHE A 252 23.21 18.38 -46.41
CA PHE A 252 23.65 19.76 -46.56
C PHE A 252 24.74 19.90 -47.64
N THR A 253 24.32 20.38 -48.80
CA THR A 253 25.18 20.84 -49.88
C THR A 253 25.13 22.36 -49.94
N ALA A 254 26.24 23.01 -50.32
CA ALA A 254 26.44 24.46 -50.21
C ALA A 254 25.46 25.35 -51.02
N THR A 255 24.43 24.77 -51.64
CA THR A 255 23.41 25.43 -52.46
C THR A 255 22.27 26.07 -51.65
N GLU A 256 22.16 25.83 -50.33
CA GLU A 256 21.08 26.34 -49.48
C GLU A 256 21.40 27.71 -48.81
N SER A 257 22.11 28.58 -49.54
CA SER A 257 22.60 29.87 -49.01
C SER A 257 21.50 30.84 -48.55
N THR A 258 20.30 30.78 -49.14
CA THR A 258 19.23 31.76 -48.88
C THR A 258 18.52 31.54 -47.55
N GLY A 259 18.25 30.29 -47.17
CA GLY A 259 17.62 29.98 -45.88
C GLY A 259 18.51 30.30 -44.68
N LEU A 260 19.83 30.20 -44.86
CA LEU A 260 20.83 30.51 -43.85
C LEU A 260 20.79 31.99 -43.41
N ASP A 261 20.67 32.93 -44.36
CA ASP A 261 20.64 34.36 -44.05
C ASP A 261 19.43 34.74 -43.20
N THR A 262 18.28 34.12 -43.46
CA THR A 262 17.04 34.29 -42.68
C THR A 262 17.22 33.77 -41.24
N LEU A 263 17.85 32.61 -41.06
CA LEU A 263 18.14 32.06 -39.73
C LEU A 263 19.16 32.90 -38.96
N VAL A 264 20.20 33.41 -39.63
CA VAL A 264 21.15 34.34 -39.02
C VAL A 264 20.44 35.61 -38.57
N ASN A 265 19.52 36.16 -39.38
CA ASN A 265 18.72 37.32 -39.01
C ASN A 265 17.79 37.05 -37.82
N LEU A 266 17.21 35.86 -37.72
CA LEU A 266 16.40 35.45 -36.58
C LEU A 266 17.24 35.40 -35.29
N VAL A 267 18.41 34.74 -35.33
CA VAL A 267 19.22 34.41 -34.16
C VAL A 267 20.15 35.54 -33.72
N CYS A 268 20.72 36.33 -34.63
CA CYS A 268 21.75 37.32 -34.29
C CYS A 268 21.19 38.71 -33.97
N LYS A 269 19.90 38.94 -34.22
CA LYS A 269 19.22 40.23 -33.93
C LYS A 269 18.28 40.15 -32.72
N SER A 270 18.34 39.09 -31.93
CA SER A 270 17.63 38.90 -30.64
C SER A 270 18.45 39.44 -29.48
#